data_AF-A0AAW7IWG7-F1
#
_entry.id   AF-A0AAW7IWG7-F1
#
_cell.length_a   1.000
_cell.length_b   1.000
_cell.length_c   1.000
_cell.angle_alpha   90.00
_cell.angle_beta   90.00
_cell.angle_gamma   90.00
#
_symmetry.space_group_name_H-M   'P 1'
#
loop_
_entity.id
_entity.type
_entity.pdbx_description
1 polymer ?
#
loop_
_entity_poly.entity_id
_entity_poly.type
_entity_poly.pdbx_seq_one_letter_code
_entity_poly.pdbx_strand_id
1 'polypeptide(L)' 'MDLIVFLADKISWDGGDNAPFRQGLLTALSVNLQSAALYYINFIIDDGLKVAHPWLLEAKKDLENQLS' A
#
# COMPACT_ATOMS: atom_id res chain seq x y z
N MET A 1 -3.64 -4.22 -13.72
CA MET A 1 -4.51 -3.03 -13.71
C MET A 1 -4.94 -2.70 -12.28
N ASP A 2 -5.14 -3.72 -11.46
CA ASP A 2 -5.64 -3.65 -10.09
C ASP A 2 -4.76 -2.80 -9.16
N LEU A 3 -3.43 -2.96 -9.21
CA LEU A 3 -2.51 -2.14 -8.41
C LEU A 3 -2.56 -0.65 -8.77
N ILE A 4 -2.76 -0.33 -10.05
CA ILE A 4 -2.83 1.06 -10.50
C ILE A 4 -4.10 1.72 -9.95
N VAL A 5 -5.24 1.03 -10.05
CA VAL A 5 -6.53 1.53 -9.50
C VAL A 5 -6.45 1.64 -7.97
N PHE A 6 -5.87 0.63 -7.31
CA PHE A 6 -5.66 0.64 -5.86
C PHE A 6 -4.81 1.83 -5.40
N LEU A 7 -3.67 2.07 -6.06
CA LEU A 7 -2.78 3.17 -5.70
C LEU A 7 -3.38 4.53 -6.06
N ALA A 8 -4.07 4.63 -7.19
CA ALA A 8 -4.76 5.85 -7.60
C ALA A 8 -5.84 6.26 -6.58
N ASP A 9 -6.60 5.29 -6.05
CA ASP A 9 -7.55 5.50 -4.95
C ASP A 9 -6.86 6.07 -3.70
N LYS A 10 -5.72 5.50 -3.29
CA LYS A 10 -4.97 5.98 -2.10
C LYS A 10 -4.32 7.35 -2.29
N ILE A 11 -3.83 7.65 -3.48
CA ILE A 11 -3.24 8.94 -3.80
C ILE A 11 -4.33 10.02 -3.91
N SER A 12 -5.52 9.66 -4.40
CA SER A 12 -6.66 10.58 -4.55
C SER A 12 -7.48 10.72 -3.25
N TRP A 13 -7.07 10.08 -2.16
CA TRP A 13 -7.81 10.10 -0.90
C TRP A 13 -7.77 11.51 -0.27
N ASP A 14 -8.96 12.07 -0.01
CA ASP A 14 -9.19 13.47 0.41
C ASP A 14 -8.68 13.81 1.82
N GLY A 15 -8.06 12.86 2.53
CA GLY A 15 -7.23 13.11 3.72
C GLY A 15 -5.98 13.99 3.44
N GLY A 16 -5.74 14.30 2.16
CA GLY A 16 -4.85 15.38 1.72
C GLY A 16 -3.36 15.07 1.88
N ASP A 17 -2.54 16.12 1.93
CA ASP A 17 -1.08 16.04 2.11
C ASP A 17 -0.64 15.57 3.52
N ASN A 18 -1.59 15.45 4.46
CA ASN A 18 -1.34 15.07 5.86
C ASN A 18 -1.46 13.56 6.11
N ALA A 19 -1.79 12.76 5.09
CA ALA A 19 -1.82 11.31 5.26
C ALA A 19 -0.39 10.80 5.57
N PRO A 20 -0.15 10.18 6.73
CA PRO A 20 1.20 9.80 7.18
C PRO A 20 1.91 8.84 6.23
N PHE A 21 1.14 8.05 5.47
CA PHE A 21 1.67 7.12 4.47
C PHE A 21 2.00 7.76 3.12
N ARG A 22 1.52 8.98 2.80
CA ARG A 22 1.55 9.52 1.44
C ARG A 22 2.99 9.72 0.92
N GLN A 23 3.85 10.33 1.72
CA GLN A 23 5.24 10.59 1.30
C GLN A 23 6.01 9.28 1.09
N GLY A 24 5.86 8.32 2.01
CA GLY A 24 6.49 7.00 1.87
C GLY A 24 5.92 6.18 0.71
N LEU A 25 4.60 6.28 0.47
CA LEU A 25 3.93 5.66 -0.66
C LEU A 25 4.46 6.18 -1.99
N LEU A 26 4.56 7.49 -2.16
CA LEU A 26 5.10 8.12 -3.37
C LEU A 26 6.59 7.77 -3.58
N THR A 27 7.35 7.67 -2.48
CA THR A 27 8.76 7.24 -2.55
C THR A 27 8.85 5.79 -3.03
N ALA A 28 8.05 4.88 -2.48
CA ALA A 28 8.01 3.49 -2.93
C ALA A 28 7.48 3.34 -4.36
N LEU A 29 6.54 4.20 -4.77
CA LEU A 29 6.00 4.26 -6.13
C LEU A 29 7.06 4.62 -7.17
N SER A 30 8.07 5.42 -6.80
CA SER A 30 9.19 5.74 -7.68
C SER A 30 10.06 4.52 -8.01
N VAL A 31 9.97 3.46 -7.22
CA VAL A 31 10.66 2.18 -7.48
C VAL A 31 9.81 1.30 -8.39
N ASN A 32 8.60 0.92 -7.94
CA ASN A 32 7.60 0.20 -8.73
C ASN A 32 6.23 0.20 -8.01
N LEU A 33 5.18 -0.24 -8.72
CA LEU A 33 3.81 -0.31 -8.21
C LEU A 33 3.66 -1.29 -7.04
N GLN A 34 4.38 -2.42 -7.08
CA GLN A 34 4.30 -3.48 -6.08
C GLN A 34 4.87 -3.00 -4.73
N SER A 35 6.01 -2.32 -4.75
CA SER A 35 6.65 -1.72 -3.58
C SER A 35 5.76 -0.66 -2.95
N ALA A 36 5.08 0.17 -3.75
CA ALA A 36 4.10 1.13 -3.22
C ALA A 36 2.91 0.43 -2.55
N ALA A 37 2.33 -0.58 -3.20
CA ALA A 37 1.21 -1.31 -2.63
C ALA A 37 1.60 -2.04 -1.34
N LEU A 38 2.77 -2.68 -1.31
CA LEU A 38 3.31 -3.35 -0.14
C LEU A 38 3.58 -2.35 1.00
N TYR A 39 4.15 -1.19 0.69
CA TYR A 39 4.36 -0.12 1.67
C TYR A 39 3.04 0.30 2.33
N TYR A 40 1.99 0.54 1.54
CA TYR A 40 0.68 0.90 2.08
C TYR A 40 0.09 -0.21 2.97
N ILE A 41 0.18 -1.47 2.53
CA ILE A 41 -0.36 -2.61 3.27
C ILE A 41 0.38 -2.78 4.60
N ASN A 42 1.71 -2.65 4.62
CA ASN A 42 2.48 -2.68 5.85
C ASN A 42 2.12 -1.51 6.76
N PHE A 43 2.02 -0.30 6.19
CA PHE A 43 1.63 0.89 6.94
C PHE A 43 0.28 0.70 7.65
N ILE A 44 -0.76 0.24 6.94
CA ILE A 44 -2.09 0.11 7.56
C ILE A 44 -2.14 -1.00 8.62
N ILE A 45 -1.39 -2.10 8.40
CA ILE A 45 -1.27 -3.20 9.37
C ILE A 45 -0.59 -2.70 10.65
N ASP A 46 0.48 -1.93 10.53
CA ASP A 46 1.24 -1.41 11.66
C ASP A 46 0.53 -0.26 12.39
N ASP A 47 -0.17 0.61 11.66
CA ASP A 47 -0.77 1.85 12.19
C ASP A 47 -2.07 1.62 12.99
N GLY A 48 -2.82 0.54 12.74
CA GLY A 48 -4.00 0.28 13.58
C GLY A 48 -5.07 -0.64 13.02
N LEU A 49 -4.76 -1.47 12.03
CA LEU A 49 -5.73 -2.46 11.55
C LEU A 49 -5.97 -3.52 12.64
N LYS A 50 -7.06 -3.36 13.41
CA LYS A 50 -7.43 -4.28 14.50
C LYS A 50 -7.58 -5.73 14.05
N VAL A 51 -8.00 -5.94 12.79
CA VAL A 51 -8.10 -7.26 12.16
C VAL A 51 -7.73 -7.12 10.69
N ALA A 52 -6.66 -7.79 10.27
CA ALA A 52 -6.33 -7.95 8.86
C ALA A 52 -7.17 -9.05 8.24
N HIS A 53 -7.88 -8.75 7.16
CA HIS A 53 -8.60 -9.76 6.40
C HIS A 53 -7.59 -10.74 5.77
N PRO A 54 -7.86 -12.07 5.73
CA PRO A 54 -6.95 -13.04 5.13
C PRO A 54 -6.51 -12.67 3.71
N TRP A 55 -7.41 -12.15 2.89
CA TRP A 55 -7.10 -11.68 1.53
C TRP A 55 -6.07 -10.55 1.48
N LEU A 56 -6.02 -9.69 2.50
CA LEU A 56 -5.00 -8.64 2.60
C LEU A 56 -3.62 -9.24 2.90
N LEU A 57 -3.57 -10.26 3.76
CA LEU A 57 -2.34 -10.97 4.10
C LEU A 57 -1.83 -11.81 2.93
N GLU A 58 -2.74 -12.43 2.17
CA GLU A 58 -2.41 -13.14 0.93
C GLU A 58 -1.86 -12.17 -0.12
N ALA A 59 -2.53 -11.04 -0.35
CA ALA A 59 -2.02 -10.01 -1.27
C ALA A 59 -0.66 -9.46 -0.85
N LYS A 60 -0.44 -9.24 0.46
CA LYS A 60 0.88 -8.86 1.01
C LYS A 60 1.95 -9.90 0.65
N LYS A 61 1.66 -11.17 0.89
CA LYS A 61 2.59 -12.28 0.64
C LYS A 61 2.90 -12.44 -0.85
N ASP A 62 1.90 -12.27 -1.71
CA ASP A 62 2.09 -12.29 -3.16
C ASP A 62 2.98 -11.14 -3.63
N LEU A 63 2.80 -9.94 -3.07
CA LEU A 63 3.67 -8.80 -3.35
C LEU A 63 5.11 -9.02 -2.86
N GLU A 64 5.29 -9.64 -1.69
CA GLU A 64 6.62 -10.00 -1.17
C GLU A 64 7.33 -11.01 -2.09
N ASN A 65 6.61 -12.03 -2.58
CA ASN A 65 7.16 -13.00 -3.52
C ASN A 65 7.57 -12.37 -4.87
N GLN A 66 6.86 -11.33 -5.31
CA GLN A 66 7.17 -10.61 -6.56
C GLN A 66 8.38 -9.68 -6.44
N LEU A 67 8.78 -9.32 -5.21
CA LEU A 67 9.90 -8.42 -4.92
C LEU A 67 11.16 -9.17 -4.45
N SER A 68 11.09 -10.49 -4.32
CA SER A 68 12.19 -11.37 -3.87
C SER A 68 13.13 -11.79 -4.99
#